data_AF-A0ABD0TKP3-F1
#
_entry.id   AF-A0ABD0TKP3-F1
#
_cell.length_a   1.000
_cell.length_b   1.000
_cell.length_c   1.000
_cell.angle_alpha   90.00
_cell.angle_beta   90.00
_cell.angle_gamma   90.00
#
_symmetry.space_group_name_H-M   'P 1'
#
loop_
_entity.id
_entity.type
_entity.pdbx_description
1 polymer ?
#
loop_
_entity_poly.entity_id
_entity_poly.type
_entity_poly.pdbx_seq_one_letter_code
_entity_poly.pdbx_strand_id
1 'polypeptide(L)'
;MLRKVVVGSGLLALVPAVKAASPVQDAPSGPAKPPPMRPSDLPIYEAPHADYGEYVESTSKEHKTGYIKSALLTPVKAVREQVQTVWVQTDAIKNTVADNYHEVRDRSDWIVQYLREEENKEVRYGAVAMGGLTGFIFGLRGGIIRRLFYTGLGTTGMGLVCFPEQTKELMKSNGALAKQYINIAYNFLYGDNLFQDDVENQAVPTTP
;
A
#
# COMPACT_ATOMS: atom_id res chain seq x y z
N MET A 1 -12.40 -29.36 -0.19
CA MET A 1 -12.71 -28.07 -0.82
C MET A 1 -11.96 -26.96 -0.07
N LEU A 2 -10.78 -26.55 -0.55
CA LEU A 2 -9.98 -25.45 0.02
C LEU A 2 -9.46 -24.57 -1.12
N ARG A 3 -9.86 -23.30 -1.14
CA ARG A 3 -9.27 -22.28 -2.02
C ARG A 3 -8.04 -21.69 -1.35
N LYS A 4 -6.86 -21.93 -1.94
CA LYS A 4 -5.60 -21.25 -1.57
C LYS A 4 -5.58 -19.89 -2.28
N VAL A 5 -5.40 -18.81 -1.52
CA VAL A 5 -5.11 -17.48 -2.05
C VAL A 5 -3.63 -17.21 -1.80
N VAL A 6 -2.86 -17.21 -2.89
CA VAL A 6 -1.46 -16.77 -2.91
C VAL A 6 -1.48 -15.26 -3.09
N VAL A 7 -1.03 -14.53 -2.07
CA VAL A 7 -0.72 -13.09 -2.17
C VAL A 7 0.73 -13.00 -2.60
N GLY A 8 0.95 -13.00 -3.92
CA GLY A 8 2.23 -12.71 -4.54
C GLY A 8 2.41 -11.20 -4.67
N SER A 9 3.37 -10.66 -3.93
CA SER A 9 3.91 -9.31 -4.12
C SER A 9 4.73 -9.29 -5.42
N GLY A 10 4.40 -8.42 -6.37
CA GLY A 10 5.09 -8.35 -7.65
C GLY A 10 4.35 -7.55 -8.72
N LEU A 11 4.03 -6.28 -8.45
CA LEU A 11 3.56 -5.36 -9.49
C LEU A 11 4.76 -4.61 -10.09
N LEU A 12 5.55 -5.29 -10.92
CA LEU A 12 6.28 -4.64 -12.00
C LEU A 12 5.37 -4.69 -13.23
N ALA A 13 4.58 -3.64 -13.43
CA ALA A 13 3.75 -3.48 -14.61
C ALA A 13 4.65 -3.29 -15.84
N LEU A 14 4.91 -4.39 -16.55
CA LEU A 14 5.54 -4.40 -17.86
C LEU A 14 4.51 -3.84 -18.86
N VAL A 15 4.52 -2.51 -19.05
CA VAL A 15 3.65 -1.84 -20.02
C VAL A 15 4.27 -2.00 -21.41
N PRO A 16 3.65 -2.76 -22.34
CA PRO A 16 4.16 -2.85 -23.70
C PRO A 16 3.98 -1.50 -24.40
N ALA A 17 5.07 -0.96 -24.94
CA ALA A 17 5.04 0.23 -25.80
C ALA A 17 4.50 -0.17 -27.18
N VAL A 18 3.21 0.04 -27.40
CA VAL A 18 2.57 -0.15 -28.71
C VAL A 18 2.65 1.17 -29.50
N LYS A 19 3.41 1.18 -30.59
CA LYS A 19 3.31 2.25 -31.61
C LYS A 19 1.99 2.09 -32.36
N ALA A 20 1.03 2.98 -32.10
CA ALA A 20 -0.20 3.05 -32.88
C ALA A 20 0.09 3.59 -34.29
N ALA A 21 -0.43 2.91 -35.31
CA ALA A 21 -0.49 3.43 -36.68
C ALA A 21 -1.40 4.67 -36.71
N SER A 22 -1.03 5.66 -37.53
CA SER A 22 -1.87 6.83 -37.82
C SER A 22 -3.22 6.38 -38.40
N PRO A 23 -4.37 6.83 -37.87
CA PRO A 23 -5.66 6.41 -38.37
C PRO A 23 -5.87 6.90 -39.81
N VAL A 24 -6.43 6.03 -40.64
CA VAL A 24 -6.97 6.36 -41.96
C VAL A 24 -8.10 7.37 -41.75
N GLN A 25 -8.02 8.50 -42.46
CA GLN A 25 -9.01 9.57 -42.41
C GLN A 25 -10.21 9.20 -43.29
N ASP A 26 -11.12 8.38 -42.78
CA ASP A 26 -12.48 8.29 -43.33
C ASP A 26 -13.39 9.14 -42.43
N ALA A 27 -13.38 10.47 -42.63
CA ALA A 27 -14.25 11.37 -41.89
C ALA A 27 -15.53 11.66 -42.70
N PRO A 28 -16.74 11.42 -42.15
CA PRO A 28 -17.95 12.06 -42.66
C PRO A 28 -17.83 13.59 -42.51
N SER A 29 -18.35 14.33 -43.48
CA SER A 29 -18.26 15.79 -43.55
C SER A 29 -19.03 16.46 -42.40
N GLY A 30 -18.37 16.66 -41.26
CA GLY A 30 -18.87 17.42 -40.12
C GLY A 30 -18.85 18.94 -40.31
N PRO A 31 -19.47 19.70 -39.40
CA PRO A 31 -19.45 21.17 -39.43
C PRO A 31 -18.01 21.70 -39.35
N ALA A 32 -17.70 22.71 -40.18
CA ALA A 32 -16.38 23.32 -40.21
C ALA A 32 -16.05 23.99 -38.87
N LYS A 33 -14.79 23.92 -38.44
CA LYS A 33 -14.34 24.54 -37.19
C LYS A 33 -14.57 26.06 -37.26
N PRO A 34 -15.39 26.65 -36.37
CA PRO A 34 -15.65 28.08 -36.40
C PRO A 34 -14.38 28.88 -36.06
N PRO A 35 -14.19 30.07 -36.68
CA PRO A 35 -13.06 30.92 -36.42
C PRO A 35 -13.04 31.41 -34.95
N PRO A 36 -11.86 31.60 -34.34
CA PRO A 36 -11.77 32.10 -32.98
C PRO A 36 -12.32 33.54 -32.88
N MET A 37 -13.29 33.77 -31.98
CA MET A 37 -13.92 35.07 -31.77
C MET A 37 -13.99 35.44 -30.28
N ARG A 38 -14.22 36.72 -29.97
CA ARG A 38 -14.37 37.20 -28.59
C ARG A 38 -15.76 36.84 -28.06
N PRO A 39 -15.94 36.68 -26.72
CA PRO A 39 -17.26 36.38 -26.15
C PRO A 39 -18.34 37.43 -26.44
N SER A 40 -17.94 38.69 -26.66
CA SER A 40 -18.85 39.79 -27.04
C SER A 40 -19.39 39.68 -28.47
N ASP A 41 -18.68 38.96 -29.33
CA ASP A 41 -18.96 38.91 -30.76
C ASP A 41 -19.78 37.65 -31.10
N LEU A 42 -20.21 36.89 -30.07
CA LEU A 42 -20.91 35.64 -30.22
C LEU A 42 -22.32 35.89 -30.81
N PRO A 43 -22.71 35.18 -31.89
CA PRO A 43 -24.04 35.32 -32.43
C PRO A 43 -25.10 34.93 -31.40
N ILE A 44 -26.16 35.74 -31.28
CA ILE A 44 -27.20 35.55 -30.26
C ILE A 44 -28.17 34.43 -30.64
N TYR A 45 -28.40 34.23 -31.95
CA TYR A 45 -29.38 33.28 -32.47
C TYR A 45 -28.76 32.04 -33.13
N GLU A 46 -27.47 32.09 -33.45
CA GLU A 46 -26.72 30.97 -34.01
C GLU A 46 -25.58 30.64 -33.05
N ALA A 47 -25.36 29.36 -32.75
CA ALA A 47 -24.29 28.94 -31.87
C ALA A 47 -23.29 28.01 -32.57
N PRO A 48 -22.57 28.45 -33.63
CA PRO A 48 -21.64 27.60 -34.37
C PRO A 48 -20.57 26.96 -33.48
N HIS A 49 -20.16 27.65 -32.41
CA HIS A 49 -19.21 27.13 -31.41
C HIS A 49 -19.81 26.05 -30.51
N ALA A 50 -21.11 26.13 -30.19
CA ALA A 50 -21.81 25.11 -29.42
C ALA A 50 -22.05 23.87 -30.29
N ASP A 51 -22.54 24.04 -31.52
CA ASP A 51 -22.80 22.96 -32.47
C ASP A 51 -21.50 22.21 -32.83
N TYR A 52 -20.40 22.95 -33.04
CA TYR A 52 -19.09 22.34 -33.25
C TYR A 52 -18.57 21.63 -31.98
N GLY A 53 -18.83 22.18 -30.80
CA GLY A 53 -18.50 21.55 -29.52
C GLY A 53 -19.22 20.23 -29.33
N GLU A 54 -20.52 20.20 -29.61
CA GLU A 54 -21.36 19.00 -29.56
C GLU A 54 -20.93 17.96 -30.60
N TYR A 55 -20.56 18.39 -31.81
CA TYR A 55 -19.99 17.52 -32.84
C TYR A 55 -18.64 16.89 -32.41
N VAL A 56 -17.75 17.67 -31.80
CA VAL A 56 -16.47 17.16 -31.29
C VAL A 56 -16.71 16.19 -30.13
N GLU A 57 -17.66 16.49 -29.25
CA GLU A 57 -18.03 15.62 -28.14
C GLU A 57 -18.66 14.31 -28.62
N SER A 58 -19.56 14.37 -29.60
CA SER A 58 -20.19 13.19 -30.20
C SER A 58 -19.17 12.33 -30.96
N THR A 59 -18.29 12.94 -31.76
CA THR A 59 -17.18 12.25 -32.43
C THR A 59 -16.22 11.60 -31.42
N SER A 60 -15.94 12.28 -30.30
CA SER A 60 -15.10 11.74 -29.23
C SER A 60 -15.75 10.57 -28.48
N LYS A 61 -17.08 10.55 -28.36
CA LYS A 61 -17.84 9.44 -27.76
C LYS A 61 -18.00 8.27 -28.74
N GLU A 62 -18.11 8.57 -30.02
CA GLU A 62 -18.26 7.60 -31.10
C GLU A 62 -16.95 6.87 -31.41
N HIS A 63 -15.81 7.56 -31.25
CA HIS A 63 -14.49 6.92 -31.26
C HIS A 63 -14.42 5.88 -30.13
N LYS A 64 -14.72 4.62 -30.46
CA LYS A 64 -14.60 3.47 -29.56
C LYS A 64 -13.27 3.60 -28.83
N THR A 65 -13.32 3.90 -27.53
CA THR A 65 -12.13 3.91 -26.70
C THR A 65 -11.43 2.59 -26.94
N GLY A 66 -10.19 2.60 -27.44
CA GLY A 66 -9.50 1.36 -27.78
C GLY A 66 -9.59 0.37 -26.62
N TYR A 67 -9.69 -0.92 -26.90
CA TYR A 67 -9.89 -1.99 -25.90
C TYR A 67 -9.00 -1.83 -24.65
N ILE A 68 -7.76 -1.38 -24.88
CA ILE A 68 -6.76 -1.07 -23.86
C ILE A 68 -7.22 0.06 -22.92
N LYS A 69 -7.71 1.18 -23.48
CA LYS A 69 -8.21 2.32 -22.68
C LYS A 69 -9.40 1.91 -21.81
N SER A 70 -10.39 1.22 -22.35
CA SER A 70 -11.56 0.79 -21.55
C SER A 70 -11.18 -0.20 -20.44
N ALA A 71 -10.24 -1.11 -20.70
CA ALA A 71 -9.76 -2.06 -19.68
C ALA A 71 -8.98 -1.36 -18.55
N LEU A 72 -8.22 -0.30 -18.85
CA LEU A 72 -7.42 0.47 -17.88
C LEU A 72 -8.23 1.53 -17.12
N LEU A 73 -9.30 2.07 -17.71
CA LEU A 73 -10.08 3.13 -17.08
C LEU A 73 -10.79 2.63 -15.80
N THR A 74 -11.33 1.42 -15.80
CA THR A 74 -12.03 0.85 -14.63
C THR A 74 -11.15 0.72 -13.38
N PRO A 75 -9.97 0.07 -13.43
CA PRO A 75 -9.11 -0.05 -12.24
C PRO A 75 -8.55 1.31 -11.80
N VAL A 76 -8.14 2.17 -12.73
CA VAL A 76 -7.61 3.51 -12.39
C VAL A 76 -8.70 4.37 -11.73
N LYS A 77 -9.93 4.29 -12.23
CA LYS A 77 -11.08 5.00 -11.64
C LYS A 77 -11.38 4.47 -10.24
N ALA A 78 -11.42 3.15 -10.05
CA ALA A 78 -11.66 2.55 -8.74
C ALA A 78 -10.59 2.97 -7.71
N VAL A 79 -9.32 2.97 -8.10
CA VAL A 79 -8.23 3.43 -7.22
C VAL A 79 -8.38 4.93 -6.91
N ARG A 80 -8.69 5.76 -7.91
CA ARG A 80 -8.91 7.20 -7.70
C ARG A 80 -10.05 7.46 -6.72
N GLU A 81 -11.17 6.76 -6.87
CA GLU A 81 -12.34 6.91 -5.99
C GLU A 81 -12.03 6.45 -4.56
N GLN A 82 -11.29 5.35 -4.38
CA GLN A 82 -10.85 4.90 -3.07
C GLN A 82 -9.89 5.89 -2.40
N VAL A 83 -8.93 6.43 -3.15
CA VAL A 83 -8.00 7.43 -2.61
C VAL A 83 -8.73 8.71 -2.25
N GLN A 84 -9.66 9.17 -3.09
CA GLN A 84 -10.41 10.40 -2.85
C GLN A 84 -11.35 10.27 -1.65
N THR A 85 -12.01 9.12 -1.48
CA THR A 85 -12.87 8.87 -0.30
C THR A 85 -12.04 8.83 0.99
N VAL A 86 -10.88 8.16 0.97
CA VAL A 86 -9.96 8.14 2.12
C VAL A 86 -9.42 9.54 2.42
N TRP A 87 -9.06 10.32 1.41
CA TRP A 87 -8.48 11.65 1.60
C TRP A 87 -9.49 12.61 2.26
N VAL A 88 -10.72 12.66 1.74
CA VAL A 88 -11.80 13.48 2.31
C VAL A 88 -12.14 13.06 3.75
N GLN A 89 -12.17 11.75 4.04
CA GLN A 89 -12.40 11.25 5.40
C GLN A 89 -11.24 11.58 6.34
N THR A 90 -10.00 11.62 5.83
CA THR A 90 -8.81 11.92 6.63
C THR A 90 -8.83 13.36 7.14
N ASP A 91 -9.25 14.32 6.32
CA ASP A 91 -9.33 15.73 6.73
C ASP A 91 -10.32 15.94 7.88
N ALA A 92 -11.47 15.26 7.84
CA ALA A 92 -12.47 15.32 8.92
C ALA A 92 -11.95 14.70 10.23
N ILE A 93 -11.22 13.59 10.15
CA ILE A 93 -10.64 12.92 11.32
C ILE A 93 -9.49 13.74 11.89
N LYS A 94 -8.66 14.36 11.03
CA LYS A 94 -7.48 15.12 11.43
C LYS A 94 -7.81 16.26 12.38
N ASN A 95 -8.89 17.01 12.12
CA ASN A 95 -9.30 18.11 12.99
C ASN A 95 -9.72 17.60 14.37
N THR A 96 -10.55 16.56 14.41
CA THR A 96 -10.98 15.91 15.67
C THR A 96 -9.79 15.36 16.47
N VAL A 97 -8.82 14.77 15.78
CA VAL A 97 -7.61 14.24 16.44
C VAL A 97 -6.73 15.37 16.96
N ALA A 98 -6.56 16.45 16.20
CA ALA A 98 -5.77 17.60 16.61
C ALA A 98 -6.33 18.23 17.89
N ASP A 99 -7.66 18.37 17.98
CA ASP A 99 -8.32 18.96 19.15
C ASP A 99 -8.17 18.09 20.41
N ASN A 100 -8.19 16.76 20.26
CA ASN A 100 -8.07 15.83 21.38
C ASN A 100 -6.62 15.39 21.68
N TYR A 101 -5.65 15.80 20.86
CA TYR A 101 -4.27 15.32 20.95
C TYR A 101 -3.64 15.61 22.31
N HIS A 102 -3.82 16.84 22.81
CA HIS A 102 -3.27 17.27 24.08
C HIS A 102 -3.87 16.49 25.26
N GLU A 103 -5.20 16.33 25.27
CA GLU A 103 -5.89 15.61 26.35
C GLU A 103 -5.51 14.12 26.38
N VAL A 104 -5.40 13.48 25.21
CA VAL A 104 -4.97 12.07 25.11
C VAL A 104 -3.53 11.92 25.57
N ARG A 105 -2.65 12.84 25.18
CA ARG A 105 -1.24 12.83 25.60
C ARG A 105 -1.13 12.94 27.12
N ASP A 106 -1.79 13.92 27.73
CA ASP A 106 -1.72 14.16 29.17
C ASP A 106 -2.26 12.96 29.96
N ARG A 107 -3.38 12.38 29.51
CA ARG A 107 -3.93 11.14 30.09
C ARG A 107 -2.97 9.96 29.93
N SER A 108 -2.33 9.84 28.78
CA SER A 108 -1.39 8.75 28.52
C SER A 108 -0.12 8.86 29.37
N ASP A 109 0.39 10.07 29.59
CA ASP A 109 1.58 10.30 30.42
C ASP A 109 1.32 9.89 31.87
N TRP A 110 0.15 10.22 32.42
CA TRP A 110 -0.27 9.77 33.75
C TRP A 110 -0.36 8.24 33.85
N ILE A 111 -1.00 7.58 32.87
CA ILE A 111 -1.10 6.11 32.83
C ILE A 111 0.29 5.46 32.78
N VAL A 112 1.19 6.00 31.96
CA VAL A 112 2.56 5.48 31.83
C VAL A 112 3.33 5.66 33.14
N GLN A 113 3.16 6.79 33.83
CA GLN A 113 3.77 7.01 35.15
C GLN A 113 3.23 6.01 36.19
N TYR A 114 1.91 5.84 36.25
CA TYR A 114 1.27 4.87 37.16
C TYR A 114 1.72 3.42 36.90
N LEU A 115 1.83 3.01 35.63
CA LEU A 115 2.33 1.69 35.26
C LEU A 115 3.82 1.50 35.57
N ARG A 116 4.58 2.59 35.78
CA ARG A 116 6.01 2.55 36.13
C ARG A 116 6.29 2.67 37.63
N GLU A 117 5.26 2.84 38.44
CA GLU A 117 5.35 2.88 39.91
C GLU A 117 5.59 1.46 40.48
N GLU A 118 6.63 1.29 41.30
CA GLU A 118 7.18 -0.03 41.71
C GLU A 118 6.21 -0.88 42.54
N GLU A 119 5.20 -0.26 43.14
CA GLU A 119 4.23 -0.91 44.02
C GLU A 119 3.28 -1.86 43.27
N ASN A 120 3.04 -1.63 41.97
CA ASN A 120 2.02 -2.33 41.19
C ASN A 120 2.57 -3.36 40.18
N LYS A 121 3.47 -4.25 40.63
CA LYS A 121 4.10 -5.26 39.75
C LYS A 121 3.08 -6.17 39.04
N GLU A 122 2.01 -6.54 39.73
CA GLU A 122 0.94 -7.40 39.16
C GLU A 122 0.22 -6.73 37.99
N VAL A 123 -0.09 -5.44 38.12
CA VAL A 123 -0.78 -4.65 37.09
C VAL A 123 0.07 -4.55 35.82
N ARG A 124 1.39 -4.45 35.95
CA ARG A 124 2.32 -4.41 34.80
C ARG A 124 2.30 -5.72 33.99
N TYR A 125 2.32 -6.87 34.67
CA TYR A 125 2.21 -8.15 33.99
C TYR A 125 0.85 -8.32 33.31
N GLY A 126 -0.22 -7.86 33.97
CA GLY A 126 -1.56 -7.81 33.38
C GLY A 126 -1.62 -6.96 32.12
N ALA A 127 -1.00 -5.78 32.14
CA ALA A 127 -0.92 -4.89 30.98
C ALA A 127 -0.17 -5.57 29.81
N VAL A 128 0.97 -6.21 30.07
CA VAL A 128 1.73 -6.94 29.05
C VAL A 128 0.94 -8.11 28.47
N ALA A 129 0.22 -8.86 29.31
CA ALA A 129 -0.66 -9.94 28.86
C ALA A 129 -1.78 -9.41 27.96
N MET A 130 -2.40 -8.28 28.31
CA MET A 130 -3.39 -7.60 27.47
C MET A 130 -2.79 -7.12 26.14
N GLY A 131 -1.56 -6.61 26.15
CA GLY A 131 -0.81 -6.29 24.92
C GLY A 131 -0.60 -7.50 24.02
N GLY A 132 -0.31 -8.66 24.60
CA GLY A 132 -0.21 -9.92 23.86
C GLY A 132 -1.55 -10.39 23.29
N LEU A 133 -2.60 -10.37 24.11
CA LEU A 133 -3.94 -10.79 23.69
C LEU A 133 -4.50 -9.89 22.58
N THR A 134 -4.31 -8.58 22.69
CA THR A 134 -4.70 -7.64 21.62
C THR A 134 -3.93 -7.94 20.33
N GLY A 135 -2.61 -8.11 20.41
CA GLY A 135 -1.79 -8.56 19.28
C GLY A 135 -2.27 -9.89 18.68
N PHE A 136 -2.63 -10.86 19.52
CA PHE A 136 -3.16 -12.15 19.08
C PHE A 136 -4.48 -11.99 18.30
N ILE A 137 -5.40 -11.15 18.80
CA ILE A 137 -6.68 -10.87 18.14
C ILE A 137 -6.46 -10.26 16.75
N PHE A 138 -5.56 -9.28 16.63
CA PHE A 138 -5.18 -8.71 15.33
C PHE A 138 -4.53 -9.75 14.40
N GLY A 139 -3.82 -10.73 14.96
CA GLY A 139 -3.21 -11.84 14.23
C GLY A 139 -4.17 -12.96 13.80
N LEU A 140 -5.41 -13.02 14.32
CA LEU A 140 -6.34 -14.16 14.11
C LEU A 140 -6.65 -14.43 12.64
N ARG A 141 -6.69 -13.38 11.83
CA ARG A 141 -6.99 -13.46 10.39
C ARG A 141 -5.83 -14.06 9.56
N GLY A 142 -4.66 -14.27 10.17
CA GLY A 142 -3.52 -14.94 9.56
C GLY A 142 -3.32 -16.39 10.00
N GLY A 143 -2.32 -17.03 9.40
CA GLY A 143 -1.80 -18.32 9.85
C GLY A 143 -1.04 -18.22 11.19
N ILE A 144 -0.54 -19.36 11.67
CA ILE A 144 0.10 -19.51 13.00
C ILE A 144 1.29 -18.54 13.17
N ILE A 145 2.13 -18.39 12.15
CA ILE A 145 3.30 -17.49 12.18
C ILE A 145 2.86 -16.03 12.38
N ARG A 146 1.81 -15.61 11.69
CA ARG A 146 1.29 -14.24 11.80
C ARG A 146 0.69 -13.99 13.19
N ARG A 147 0.02 -14.98 13.77
CA ARG A 147 -0.49 -14.90 15.15
C ARG A 147 0.64 -14.73 16.15
N LEU A 148 1.70 -15.53 16.04
CA LEU A 148 2.87 -15.43 16.93
C LEU A 148 3.58 -14.09 16.77
N PHE A 149 3.75 -13.60 15.54
CA PHE A 149 4.41 -12.33 15.28
C PHE A 149 3.63 -11.14 15.85
N TYR A 150 2.32 -11.07 15.64
CA TYR A 150 1.50 -9.96 16.14
C TYR A 150 1.34 -10.02 17.67
N THR A 151 1.21 -11.23 18.23
CA THR A 151 1.23 -11.43 19.69
C THR A 151 2.55 -10.95 20.28
N GLY A 152 3.68 -11.36 19.68
CA GLY A 152 5.02 -10.97 20.10
C GLY A 152 5.25 -9.46 20.00
N LEU A 153 4.77 -8.81 18.95
CA LEU A 153 4.81 -7.35 18.84
C LEU A 153 3.98 -6.67 19.92
N GLY A 154 2.78 -7.17 20.21
CA GLY A 154 1.92 -6.62 21.25
C GLY A 154 2.50 -6.78 22.66
N THR A 155 2.98 -7.97 23.00
CA THR A 155 3.65 -8.22 24.29
C THR A 155 4.93 -7.41 24.42
N THR A 156 5.76 -7.37 23.39
CA THR A 156 7.03 -6.63 23.41
C THR A 156 6.80 -5.13 23.48
N GLY A 157 5.84 -4.61 22.71
CA GLY A 157 5.48 -3.19 22.72
C GLY A 157 5.00 -2.74 24.09
N MET A 158 4.09 -3.50 24.71
CA MET A 158 3.60 -3.19 26.05
C MET A 158 4.66 -3.45 27.14
N GLY A 159 5.52 -4.45 26.93
CA GLY A 159 6.66 -4.77 27.78
C GLY A 159 7.69 -3.63 27.83
N LEU A 160 7.98 -2.99 26.70
CA LEU A 160 8.85 -1.81 26.64
C LEU A 160 8.30 -0.63 27.44
N VAL A 161 6.97 -0.45 27.44
CA VAL A 161 6.31 0.64 28.19
C VAL A 161 6.34 0.36 29.70
N CYS A 162 6.01 -0.87 30.11
CA CYS A 162 5.89 -1.26 31.53
C CYS A 162 7.22 -1.64 32.21
N PHE A 163 8.18 -2.19 31.45
CA PHE A 163 9.49 -2.67 31.92
C PHE A 163 10.62 -2.24 30.97
N PRO A 164 10.95 -0.94 30.90
CA PRO A 164 11.92 -0.44 29.94
C PRO A 164 13.33 -1.01 30.14
N GLU A 165 13.81 -1.12 31.38
CA GLU A 165 15.18 -1.58 31.66
C GLU A 165 15.36 -3.08 31.38
N GLN A 166 14.45 -3.91 31.88
CA GLN A 166 14.47 -5.36 31.60
C GLN A 166 14.37 -5.65 30.11
N THR A 167 13.50 -4.92 29.40
CA THR A 167 13.31 -5.15 27.96
C THR A 167 14.51 -4.66 27.14
N LYS A 168 15.17 -3.56 27.52
CA LYS A 168 16.42 -3.10 26.86
C LYS A 168 17.54 -4.13 27.01
N GLU A 169 17.71 -4.69 28.20
CA GLU A 169 18.73 -5.72 28.46
C GLU A 169 18.46 -6.97 27.62
N LEU A 170 17.21 -7.45 27.62
CA LEU A 170 16.79 -8.58 26.80
C LEU A 170 16.95 -8.29 25.29
N MET A 171 16.62 -7.09 24.83
CA MET A 171 16.78 -6.71 23.42
C MET A 171 18.25 -6.70 23.01
N LYS A 172 19.15 -6.24 23.89
CA LYS A 172 20.59 -6.18 23.64
C LYS A 172 21.21 -7.58 23.60
N SER A 173 20.89 -8.43 24.56
CA SER A 173 21.41 -9.81 24.63
C SER A 173 20.84 -10.68 23.50
N ASN A 174 19.53 -10.64 23.28
CA ASN A 174 18.86 -11.43 22.25
C ASN A 174 19.16 -10.91 20.85
N GLY A 175 19.41 -9.61 20.68
CA GLY A 175 19.75 -9.01 19.39
C GLY A 175 21.06 -9.55 18.81
N ALA A 176 22.05 -9.84 19.66
CA ALA A 176 23.31 -10.45 19.21
C ALA A 176 23.09 -11.89 18.71
N LEU A 177 22.29 -12.68 19.44
CA LEU A 177 21.94 -14.04 19.05
C LEU A 177 21.08 -14.06 17.78
N ALA A 178 20.08 -13.19 17.69
CA ALA A 178 19.20 -13.08 16.53
C ALA A 178 20.00 -12.79 15.24
N LYS A 179 20.98 -11.89 15.30
CA LYS A 179 21.88 -11.62 14.16
C LYS A 179 22.64 -12.87 13.71
N GLN A 180 23.15 -13.67 14.65
CA GLN A 180 23.85 -14.91 14.32
C GLN A 180 22.91 -15.92 13.65
N TYR A 181 21.71 -16.13 14.19
CA TYR A 181 20.72 -17.03 13.59
C TYR A 181 20.24 -16.57 12.21
N ILE A 182 20.04 -15.26 12.02
CA ILE A 182 19.67 -14.68 10.72
C ILE A 182 20.78 -14.90 9.70
N ASN A 183 22.05 -14.67 10.08
CA ASN A 183 23.18 -14.92 9.20
C ASN A 183 23.31 -16.40 8.83
N ILE A 184 23.13 -17.31 9.79
CA ILE A 184 23.13 -18.76 9.52
C ILE A 184 21.99 -19.13 8.58
N ALA A 185 20.77 -18.65 8.82
CA ALA A 185 19.61 -18.91 7.97
C ALA A 185 19.77 -18.31 6.57
N TYR A 186 20.36 -17.13 6.45
CA TYR A 186 20.69 -16.50 5.18
C TYR A 186 21.72 -17.33 4.41
N ASN A 187 22.80 -17.73 5.08
CA ASN A 187 23.81 -18.60 4.48
C ASN A 187 23.24 -19.96 4.08
N PHE A 188 22.26 -20.51 4.81
CA PHE A 188 21.59 -21.76 4.43
C PHE A 188 20.71 -21.59 3.20
N LEU A 189 19.90 -20.53 3.13
CA LEU A 189 18.99 -20.29 2.00
C LEU A 189 19.70 -19.88 0.70
N TYR A 190 20.81 -19.15 0.81
CA TYR A 190 21.57 -18.67 -0.35
C TYR A 190 22.83 -19.50 -0.65
N GLY A 191 23.37 -20.21 0.33
CA GLY A 191 24.53 -21.09 0.14
C GLY A 191 24.22 -22.26 -0.78
N ASP A 192 23.06 -22.90 -0.64
CA ASP A 192 22.66 -24.03 -1.49
C ASP A 192 22.48 -23.62 -2.97
N ASN A 193 22.05 -22.38 -3.24
CA ASN A 193 21.92 -21.87 -4.62
C ASN A 193 23.29 -21.61 -5.28
N LEU A 194 24.30 -21.19 -4.49
CA LEU A 194 25.67 -20.99 -5.00
C LEU A 194 26.37 -22.32 -5.32
N PHE A 195 26.14 -23.37 -4.53
CA PHE A 195 26.68 -24.71 -4.85
C PHE A 195 26.08 -25.30 -6.14
N GLN A 196 24.82 -24.99 -6.46
CA GLN A 196 24.18 -25.47 -7.70
C GLN A 196 24.79 -24.79 -8.94
N ASP A 197 25.07 -23.48 -8.87
CA ASP A 197 25.69 -22.71 -9.96
C ASP A 197 27.15 -23.13 -10.22
N ASP A 198 27.88 -23.53 -9.18
CA ASP A 198 29.27 -24.03 -9.30
C ASP A 198 29.31 -25.44 -9.92
N VAL A 199 28.33 -26.30 -9.63
CA VAL A 199 28.21 -27.64 -10.24
C VAL A 199 27.78 -27.53 -11.71
N GLU A 200 26.89 -26.60 -12.06
CA GLU A 200 26.45 -26.39 -13.45
C GLU A 200 27.56 -25.77 -14.33
N ASN A 201 28.42 -24.90 -13.76
CA ASN A 201 29.59 -24.36 -14.48
C ASN A 201 30.76 -25.36 -14.61
N GLN A 202 30.86 -26.39 -13.76
CA GLN A 202 31.86 -27.47 -13.91
C GLN A 202 31.41 -28.59 -14.85
N ALA A 203 30.13 -28.69 -15.20
CA ALA A 203 29.58 -29.77 -16.00
C ALA A 203 29.65 -29.56 -17.53
N VAL A 204 30.29 -28.48 -18.01
CA VAL A 204 30.55 -28.28 -19.45
C VAL A 204 31.93 -28.89 -19.78
N PRO A 205 32.01 -30.12 -20.34
CA PRO A 205 33.27 -30.61 -20.87
C PRO A 205 33.68 -29.74 -22.06
N THR A 206 34.78 -29.02 -21.92
CA THR A 206 35.53 -28.45 -23.03
C THR A 206 36.06 -29.60 -23.89
N THR A 207 35.34 -29.96 -24.94
CA THR A 207 35.88 -30.83 -26.00
C THR A 207 36.79 -30.02 -26.91
N PRO A 208 37.96 -30.57 -27.30
CA PRO A 208 38.99 -29.89 -28.09
C PRO A 208 38.58 -29.58 -29.53
#